data_AF-A0A2X3F5A6-F1
#
_entry.id   AF-A0A2X3F5A6-F1
#
_cell.length_a   1.000
_cell.length_b   1.000
_cell.length_c   1.000
_cell.angle_alpha   90.00
_cell.angle_beta   90.00
_cell.angle_gamma   90.00
#
_symmetry.space_group_name_H-M   'P 1'
#
loop_
_entity.id
_entity.type
_entity.pdbx_description
1 polymer ?
#
loop_
_entity_poly.entity_id
_entity_poly.type
_entity_poly.pdbx_seq_one_letter_code
_entity_poly.pdbx_strand_id
1 'polypeptide(L)'
;MTEHTTTLKRTFGSFRLWGIAVGLVISGEYFGWSYGWSQAGTMGFMVVALAVAAMYCAFIFSFTELTTAIPHAGGPFAYAYRAFGPTGGFIAGFATLIEFVFAPPAIAMAIGAYLNVQFPALDPKWVACGAYVIFMTLNILGVGIAATFELIVTLLAIFELLVFMGVVAPGFSWSHFTTNGWAGADSFSGLALPGMFAAIPFAIWFFLAIEGASMAAEEAKDPQRTIPPRPGRRHSDADGAGDRRDGLRRRRRRLARAVQY
;
A
#
# COMPACT_ATOMS: atom_id res chain seq x y z
N MET A 1 34.23 14.31 -10.30
CA MET A 1 33.24 13.81 -9.34
C MET A 1 32.26 12.96 -10.13
N THR A 2 32.49 11.65 -10.19
CA THR A 2 31.65 10.71 -10.93
C THR A 2 30.38 10.46 -10.13
N GLU A 3 29.23 10.90 -10.64
CA GLU A 3 27.94 10.53 -10.06
C GLU A 3 27.77 9.02 -10.16
N HIS A 4 27.89 8.33 -9.03
CA HIS A 4 27.44 6.96 -8.89
C HIS A 4 25.90 6.98 -8.96
N THR A 5 25.35 6.78 -10.15
CA THR A 5 23.93 6.44 -10.31
C THR A 5 23.77 5.00 -9.83
N THR A 6 23.48 4.84 -8.53
CA THR A 6 23.12 3.58 -7.91
C THR A 6 21.83 3.08 -8.55
N THR A 7 21.94 2.34 -9.64
CA THR A 7 20.80 1.79 -10.37
C THR A 7 20.36 0.52 -9.66
N LEU A 8 19.23 0.59 -8.95
CA LEU A 8 18.59 -0.53 -8.26
C LEU A 8 18.37 -1.72 -9.22
N LYS A 9 18.68 -2.94 -8.76
CA LYS A 9 18.49 -4.18 -9.53
C LYS A 9 17.00 -4.49 -9.68
N ARG A 10 16.42 -3.93 -10.74
CA ARG A 10 15.01 -4.05 -11.12
C ARG A 10 14.60 -5.50 -11.42
N THR A 11 14.03 -6.18 -10.43
CA THR A 11 13.76 -7.64 -10.46
C THR A 11 12.28 -8.01 -10.52
N PHE A 12 11.33 -7.09 -10.31
CA PHE A 12 9.90 -7.39 -10.24
C PHE A 12 9.11 -6.94 -11.49
N GLY A 13 8.32 -7.85 -12.05
CA GLY A 13 7.33 -7.55 -13.11
C GLY A 13 5.98 -7.12 -12.54
N SER A 14 5.13 -6.47 -13.35
CA SER A 14 3.88 -5.82 -12.90
C SER A 14 2.91 -6.73 -12.15
N PHE A 15 2.84 -8.03 -12.49
CA PHE A 15 2.00 -8.99 -11.76
C PHE A 15 2.50 -9.26 -10.33
N ARG A 16 3.83 -9.28 -10.12
CA ARG A 16 4.40 -9.45 -8.78
C ARG A 16 4.18 -8.20 -7.92
N LEU A 17 4.29 -7.02 -8.53
CA LEU A 17 4.00 -5.78 -7.84
C LEU A 17 2.53 -5.68 -7.41
N TRP A 18 1.60 -6.07 -8.30
CA TRP A 18 0.19 -6.17 -7.94
C TRP A 18 -0.05 -7.19 -6.82
N GLY A 19 0.60 -8.36 -6.88
CA GLY A 19 0.51 -9.37 -5.82
C GLY A 19 1.02 -8.87 -4.46
N ILE A 20 2.13 -8.11 -4.44
CA ILE A 20 2.65 -7.47 -3.22
C ILE A 20 1.66 -6.42 -2.71
N ALA A 21 1.14 -5.56 -3.60
CA ALA A 21 0.14 -4.55 -3.24
C ALA A 21 -1.11 -5.16 -2.59
N VAL A 22 -1.64 -6.23 -3.20
CA VAL A 22 -2.80 -6.95 -2.67
C VAL A 22 -2.46 -7.65 -1.35
N GLY A 23 -1.26 -8.23 -1.23
CA GLY A 23 -0.80 -8.87 0.00
C GLY A 23 -0.70 -7.94 1.19
N LEU A 24 -0.16 -6.73 0.96
CA LEU A 24 -0.09 -5.69 1.98
C LEU A 24 -1.48 -5.34 2.52
N VAL A 25 -2.47 -5.20 1.65
CA VAL A 25 -3.87 -4.90 2.02
C VAL A 25 -4.53 -6.07 2.75
N ILE A 26 -4.42 -7.29 2.21
CA ILE A 26 -5.02 -8.50 2.82
C ILE A 26 -4.45 -8.75 4.22
N SER A 27 -3.16 -8.48 4.44
CA SER A 27 -2.56 -8.61 5.77
C SER A 27 -3.25 -7.74 6.82
N GLY A 28 -3.77 -6.57 6.42
CA GLY A 28 -4.54 -5.68 7.27
C GLY A 28 -5.87 -6.27 7.73
N GLU A 29 -6.51 -7.10 6.91
CA GLU A 29 -7.79 -7.72 7.24
C GLU A 29 -7.72 -8.57 8.51
N TYR A 30 -6.58 -9.24 8.74
CA TYR A 30 -6.38 -10.05 9.93
C TYR A 30 -6.36 -9.25 11.23
N PHE A 31 -6.08 -7.95 11.22
CA PHE A 31 -5.97 -7.16 12.45
C PHE A 31 -7.24 -6.37 12.77
N GLY A 32 -7.92 -5.82 11.76
CA GLY A 32 -8.98 -4.83 11.99
C GLY A 32 -10.35 -5.40 12.38
N TRP A 33 -10.78 -6.50 11.73
CA TRP A 33 -12.19 -6.89 11.71
C TRP A 33 -12.75 -7.31 13.08
N SER A 34 -12.03 -8.15 13.83
CA SER A 34 -12.51 -8.69 15.12
C SER A 34 -12.64 -7.59 16.18
N TYR A 35 -11.66 -6.69 16.28
CA TYR A 35 -11.74 -5.54 17.18
C TYR A 35 -12.78 -4.53 16.72
N GLY A 36 -12.89 -4.27 15.41
CA GLY A 36 -13.93 -3.42 14.84
C GLY A 36 -15.35 -3.87 15.17
N TRP A 37 -15.63 -5.18 15.02
CA TRP A 37 -16.90 -5.79 15.44
C TRP A 37 -17.14 -5.70 16.94
N SER A 38 -16.10 -5.89 17.77
CA SER A 38 -16.24 -5.77 19.22
C SER A 38 -16.69 -4.37 19.68
N GLN A 39 -16.31 -3.32 18.94
CA GLN A 39 -16.60 -1.93 19.30
C GLN A 39 -17.91 -1.44 18.68
N ALA A 40 -18.11 -1.65 17.38
CA ALA A 40 -19.25 -1.07 16.64
C ALA A 40 -20.40 -2.05 16.38
N GLY A 41 -20.22 -3.34 16.65
CA GLY A 41 -21.10 -4.40 16.15
C GLY A 41 -20.92 -4.60 14.63
N THR A 42 -21.53 -5.66 14.10
CA THR A 42 -21.43 -6.06 12.68
C THR A 42 -21.97 -4.99 11.72
N MET A 43 -23.15 -4.43 12.01
CA MET A 43 -23.79 -3.41 11.17
C MET A 43 -23.13 -2.05 11.33
N GLY A 44 -22.80 -1.64 12.57
CA GLY A 44 -22.08 -0.39 12.81
C GLY A 44 -20.70 -0.40 12.15
N PHE A 45 -19.97 -1.51 12.24
CA PHE A 45 -18.69 -1.65 11.56
C PHE A 45 -18.82 -1.69 10.04
N MET A 46 -19.86 -2.32 9.49
CA MET A 46 -20.11 -2.32 8.04
C MET A 46 -20.27 -0.88 7.51
N VAL A 47 -21.05 -0.04 8.21
CA VAL A 47 -21.22 1.38 7.83
C VAL A 47 -19.89 2.13 7.89
N VAL A 48 -19.12 1.93 8.96
CA VAL A 48 -17.81 2.57 9.14
C VAL A 48 -16.82 2.12 8.06
N ALA A 49 -16.75 0.81 7.78
CA ALA A 49 -15.89 0.24 6.76
C ALA A 49 -16.24 0.76 5.36
N LEU A 50 -17.53 0.88 5.01
CA LEU A 50 -17.97 1.47 3.74
C LEU A 50 -17.62 2.96 3.64
N ALA A 51 -17.78 3.73 4.72
CA ALA A 51 -17.40 5.13 4.75
C ALA A 51 -15.89 5.32 4.55
N VAL A 52 -15.08 4.49 5.23
CA VAL A 52 -13.61 4.48 5.08
C VAL A 52 -13.21 4.02 3.67
N ALA A 53 -13.88 3.01 3.11
CA ALA A 53 -13.65 2.55 1.74
C ALA A 53 -13.91 3.66 0.72
N ALA A 54 -14.99 4.44 0.88
CA ALA A 54 -15.29 5.57 0.03
C ALA A 54 -14.22 6.67 0.15
N MET A 55 -13.76 6.96 1.36
CA MET A 55 -12.64 7.88 1.62
C MET A 55 -11.36 7.41 0.92
N TYR A 56 -10.98 6.13 1.08
CA TYR A 56 -9.78 5.56 0.46
C TYR A 56 -9.88 5.50 -1.07
N CYS A 57 -11.06 5.25 -1.62
CA CYS A 57 -11.30 5.30 -3.06
C CYS A 57 -11.01 6.70 -3.61
N ALA A 58 -11.54 7.75 -2.97
CA ALA A 58 -11.23 9.12 -3.32
C ALA A 58 -9.73 9.44 -3.16
N PHE A 59 -9.12 9.00 -2.06
CA PHE A 59 -7.69 9.16 -1.80
C PHE A 59 -6.83 8.54 -2.90
N ILE A 60 -7.12 7.30 -3.31
CA ILE A 60 -6.37 6.59 -4.37
C ILE A 60 -6.47 7.30 -5.71
N PHE A 61 -7.65 7.81 -6.08
CA PHE A 61 -7.80 8.58 -7.32
C PHE A 61 -6.98 9.87 -7.30
N SER A 62 -7.05 10.64 -6.21
CA SER A 62 -6.22 11.85 -6.04
C SER A 62 -4.73 11.51 -6.02
N PHE A 63 -4.34 10.44 -5.34
CA PHE A 63 -2.95 10.00 -5.25
C PHE A 63 -2.40 9.53 -6.61
N THR A 64 -3.22 8.82 -7.39
CA THR A 64 -2.87 8.40 -8.75
C THR A 64 -2.66 9.60 -9.66
N GLU A 65 -3.54 10.60 -9.62
CA GLU A 65 -3.38 11.83 -10.38
C GLU A 65 -2.07 12.54 -10.04
N LEU A 66 -1.77 12.66 -8.74
CA LEU A 66 -0.57 13.32 -8.24
C LEU A 66 0.71 12.59 -8.64
N THR A 67 0.70 11.26 -8.59
CA THR A 67 1.81 10.40 -9.02
C THR A 67 2.08 10.55 -10.52
N THR A 68 1.04 10.71 -11.35
CA THR A 68 1.23 10.97 -12.79
C THR A 68 1.66 12.40 -13.11
N ALA A 69 1.30 13.37 -12.27
CA ALA A 69 1.64 14.78 -12.45
C ALA A 69 3.06 15.12 -11.98
N ILE A 70 3.52 14.47 -10.91
CA ILE A 70 4.83 14.68 -10.29
C ILE A 70 5.56 13.32 -10.21
N PRO A 71 6.19 12.87 -11.31
CA PRO A 71 6.96 11.63 -11.31
C PRO A 71 8.33 11.84 -10.65
N HIS A 72 8.34 12.17 -9.36
CA HIS A 72 9.54 12.27 -8.53
C HIS A 72 9.55 11.10 -7.54
N ALA A 73 10.74 10.51 -7.36
CA ALA A 73 11.00 9.31 -6.54
C ALA A 73 10.96 9.57 -5.01
N GLY A 74 10.04 10.43 -4.55
CA GLY A 74 9.94 10.84 -3.15
C GLY A 74 8.56 10.62 -2.55
N GLY A 75 7.65 9.94 -3.26
CA GLY A 75 6.31 9.63 -2.78
C GLY A 75 5.55 10.81 -2.16
N PRO A 76 4.79 10.60 -1.06
CA PRO A 76 4.01 11.64 -0.38
C PRO A 76 4.83 12.88 0.04
N PHE A 77 6.11 12.71 0.36
CA PHE A 77 7.01 13.80 0.73
C PHE A 77 7.22 14.78 -0.43
N ALA A 78 7.48 14.26 -1.63
CA ALA A 78 7.69 15.10 -2.82
C ALA A 78 6.43 15.90 -3.17
N TYR A 79 5.25 15.31 -2.96
CA TYR A 79 3.96 15.94 -3.20
C TYR A 79 3.70 17.08 -2.22
N ALA A 80 3.89 16.84 -0.93
CA ALA A 80 3.71 17.85 0.11
C ALA A 80 4.73 18.99 -0.03
N TYR A 81 5.98 18.67 -0.39
CA TYR A 81 7.02 19.67 -0.64
C TYR A 81 6.64 20.60 -1.82
N ARG A 82 6.07 20.04 -2.90
CA ARG A 82 5.64 20.82 -4.06
C ARG A 82 4.44 21.72 -3.77
N ALA A 83 3.48 21.24 -2.98
CA ALA A 83 2.23 21.94 -2.68
C ALA A 83 2.37 22.98 -1.55
N PHE A 84 3.07 22.63 -0.48
CA PHE A 84 3.12 23.42 0.77
C PHE A 84 4.53 23.94 1.10
N GLY A 85 5.51 23.70 0.23
CA GLY A 85 6.89 24.13 0.42
C GLY A 85 7.67 23.28 1.44
N PRO A 86 8.83 23.77 1.91
CA PRO A 86 9.75 23.00 2.76
C PRO A 86 9.13 22.51 4.08
N THR A 87 8.26 23.31 4.69
CA THR A 87 7.61 22.96 5.96
C THR A 87 6.59 21.83 5.80
N GLY A 88 5.75 21.88 4.76
CA GLY A 88 4.79 20.80 4.48
C GLY A 88 5.48 19.50 4.06
N GLY A 89 6.56 19.60 3.29
CA GLY A 89 7.44 18.46 3.00
C GLY A 89 8.01 17.83 4.28
N PHE A 90 8.57 18.65 5.19
CA PHE A 90 9.10 18.16 6.46
C PHE A 90 8.05 17.42 7.31
N ILE A 91 6.86 17.98 7.47
CA ILE A 91 5.78 17.35 8.25
C ILE A 91 5.36 16.01 7.64
N ALA A 92 5.13 15.97 6.32
CA ALA A 92 4.73 14.75 5.62
C ALA A 92 5.82 13.67 5.70
N GLY A 93 7.09 14.04 5.51
CA GLY A 93 8.23 13.12 5.63
C GLY A 93 8.41 12.59 7.04
N PHE A 94 8.24 13.45 8.05
CA PHE A 94 8.35 13.04 9.46
C PHE A 94 7.20 12.11 9.88
N ALA A 95 5.96 12.40 9.45
CA ALA A 95 4.82 11.52 9.67
C ALA A 95 5.05 10.13 9.03
N THR A 96 5.52 10.11 7.79
CA THR A 96 5.87 8.88 7.05
C THR A 96 6.98 8.10 7.78
N LEU A 97 8.00 8.79 8.30
CA LEU A 97 9.07 8.15 9.07
C LEU A 97 8.53 7.50 10.34
N ILE A 98 7.68 8.19 11.10
CA ILE A 98 7.01 7.62 12.28
C ILE A 98 6.22 6.37 11.88
N GLU A 99 5.41 6.46 10.84
CA GLU A 99 4.62 5.33 10.34
C GLU A 99 5.50 4.10 10.05
N PHE A 100 6.57 4.26 9.27
CA PHE A 100 7.48 3.15 8.93
C PHE A 100 8.30 2.62 10.13
N VAL A 101 8.55 3.44 11.15
CA VAL A 101 9.26 3.00 12.37
C VAL A 101 8.35 2.20 13.28
N PHE A 102 7.07 2.58 13.39
CA PHE A 102 6.11 1.92 14.29
C PHE A 102 5.36 0.75 13.66
N ALA A 103 5.25 0.69 12.33
CA ALA A 103 4.55 -0.41 11.65
C ALA A 103 5.19 -1.80 11.89
N PRO A 104 6.52 -2.01 11.74
CA PRO A 104 7.10 -3.34 11.92
C PRO A 104 7.00 -3.88 13.36
N PRO A 105 7.25 -3.09 14.42
CA PRO A 105 6.99 -3.53 15.80
C PRO A 105 5.52 -3.84 16.07
N ALA A 106 4.58 -3.07 15.51
CA ALA A 106 3.16 -3.33 15.68
C ALA A 106 2.75 -4.69 15.08
N ILE A 107 3.22 -5.00 13.87
CA ILE A 107 2.97 -6.29 13.21
C ILE A 107 3.65 -7.43 13.98
N ALA A 108 4.88 -7.25 14.45
CA ALA A 108 5.59 -8.25 15.25
C ALA A 108 4.86 -8.55 16.57
N MET A 109 4.36 -7.52 17.26
CA MET A 109 3.52 -7.67 18.46
C MET A 109 2.25 -8.45 18.17
N ALA A 110 1.63 -8.19 17.01
CA ALA A 110 0.41 -8.87 16.64
C ALA A 110 0.64 -10.36 16.32
N ILE A 111 1.77 -10.73 15.69
CA ILE A 111 2.20 -12.13 15.54
C ILE A 111 2.38 -12.78 16.92
N GLY A 112 3.01 -12.08 17.86
CA GLY A 112 3.18 -12.55 19.24
C GLY A 112 1.83 -12.79 19.94
N ALA A 113 0.86 -11.88 19.76
CA ALA A 113 -0.48 -12.03 20.30
C ALA A 113 -1.22 -13.22 19.69
N TYR A 114 -1.12 -13.42 18.37
CA TYR A 114 -1.71 -14.57 17.68
C TYR A 114 -1.15 -15.91 18.18
N LEU A 115 0.17 -16.01 18.37
CA LEU A 115 0.79 -17.22 18.90
C LEU A 115 0.44 -17.47 20.36
N ASN A 116 0.24 -16.43 21.17
CA ASN A 116 -0.17 -16.57 22.56
C ASN A 116 -1.61 -17.12 22.69
N VAL A 117 -2.53 -16.76 21.79
CA VAL A 117 -3.89 -17.34 21.77
C VAL A 117 -3.83 -18.86 21.58
N GLN A 118 -2.91 -19.35 20.74
CA GLN A 118 -2.75 -20.79 20.49
C GLN A 118 -1.86 -21.50 21.52
N PHE A 119 -0.86 -20.80 22.04
CA PHE A 119 0.11 -21.27 23.03
C PHE A 119 0.21 -20.29 24.20
N PRO A 120 -0.70 -20.36 25.18
CA PRO A 120 -0.79 -19.39 26.28
C PRO A 120 0.46 -19.31 27.17
N ALA A 121 1.31 -20.34 27.14
CA ALA A 121 2.56 -20.41 27.87
C ALA A 121 3.67 -19.51 27.30
N LEU A 122 3.54 -19.04 26.06
CA LEU A 122 4.51 -18.15 25.41
C LEU A 122 4.15 -16.70 25.67
N ASP A 123 5.06 -15.93 26.26
CA ASP A 123 4.87 -14.48 26.39
C ASP A 123 4.91 -13.81 25.00
N PRO A 124 3.86 -13.06 24.61
CA PRO A 124 3.80 -12.37 23.33
C PRO A 124 5.04 -11.51 23.03
N LYS A 125 5.66 -10.89 24.06
CA LYS A 125 6.78 -9.95 23.88
C LYS A 125 8.04 -10.65 23.38
N TRP A 126 8.35 -11.82 23.93
CA TRP A 126 9.52 -12.60 23.53
C TRP A 126 9.36 -13.14 22.11
N VAL A 127 8.15 -13.60 21.78
CA VAL A 127 7.80 -14.07 20.44
C VAL A 127 7.89 -12.92 19.42
N ALA A 128 7.33 -11.76 19.75
CA ALA A 128 7.38 -10.56 18.90
C ALA A 128 8.83 -10.10 18.66
N CYS A 129 9.66 -10.07 19.70
CA CYS A 129 11.07 -9.71 19.57
C CYS A 129 11.82 -10.70 18.66
N GLY A 130 11.59 -12.01 18.83
CA GLY A 130 12.16 -13.04 17.97
C GLY A 130 11.74 -12.91 16.51
N ALA A 131 10.43 -12.73 16.26
CA ALA A 131 9.90 -12.51 14.92
C ALA A 131 10.51 -11.26 14.27
N TYR A 132 10.60 -10.15 15.02
CA TYR A 132 11.20 -8.90 14.54
C TYR A 132 12.64 -9.10 14.10
N VAL A 133 13.47 -9.77 14.91
CA VAL A 133 14.88 -10.04 14.58
C VAL A 133 14.99 -10.93 13.33
N ILE A 134 14.12 -11.93 13.18
CA ILE A 134 14.10 -12.81 12.00
C ILE A 134 13.75 -12.01 10.74
N PHE A 135 12.65 -11.24 10.76
CA PHE A 135 12.23 -10.43 9.61
C PHE A 135 13.25 -9.33 9.27
N MET A 136 13.85 -8.71 10.27
CA MET A 136 14.94 -7.75 10.06
C MET A 136 16.14 -8.42 9.39
N THR A 137 16.55 -9.60 9.87
CA THR A 137 17.67 -10.35 9.29
C THR A 137 17.37 -10.76 7.84
N LEU A 138 16.16 -11.25 7.56
CA LEU A 138 15.73 -11.58 6.20
C LEU A 138 15.76 -10.36 5.27
N ASN A 139 15.30 -9.21 5.75
CA ASN A 139 15.36 -7.95 4.99
C ASN A 139 16.81 -7.51 4.69
N ILE A 140 17.73 -7.69 5.65
CA ILE A 140 19.16 -7.38 5.46
C ILE A 140 19.82 -8.35 4.46
N LEU A 141 19.48 -9.65 4.51
CA LEU A 141 20.09 -10.68 3.65
C LEU A 141 19.66 -10.57 2.18
N GLY A 142 18.48 -10.02 1.89
CA GLY A 142 18.12 -9.67 0.52
C GLY A 142 16.65 -9.41 0.28
N VAL A 143 16.34 -8.19 -0.17
CA VAL A 143 15.00 -7.72 -0.57
C VAL A 143 14.31 -8.64 -1.58
N GLY A 144 15.08 -9.24 -2.50
CA GLY A 144 14.53 -10.18 -3.49
C GLY A 144 13.92 -11.46 -2.91
N ILE A 145 14.52 -11.98 -1.83
CA ILE A 145 14.05 -13.16 -1.12
C ILE A 145 12.81 -12.80 -0.28
N ALA A 146 12.87 -11.66 0.42
CA ALA A 146 11.77 -11.14 1.23
C ALA A 146 10.49 -10.97 0.39
N ALA A 147 10.57 -10.30 -0.77
CA ALA A 147 9.41 -10.09 -1.64
C ALA A 147 8.85 -11.40 -2.24
N THR A 148 9.70 -12.40 -2.49
CA THR A 148 9.22 -13.71 -2.97
C THR A 148 8.50 -14.47 -1.86
N PHE A 149 9.04 -14.43 -0.63
CA PHE A 149 8.42 -15.02 0.55
C PHE A 149 7.06 -14.35 0.85
N GLU A 150 7.01 -13.02 0.83
CA GLU A 150 5.80 -12.23 1.02
C GLU A 150 4.71 -12.60 0.01
N LEU A 151 5.07 -12.75 -1.27
CA LEU A 151 4.13 -13.17 -2.31
C LEU A 151 3.57 -14.58 -2.04
N ILE A 152 4.40 -15.52 -1.59
CA ILE A 152 3.95 -16.88 -1.24
C ILE A 152 2.98 -16.83 -0.05
N VAL A 153 3.32 -16.08 1.00
CA VAL A 153 2.47 -15.90 2.19
C VAL A 153 1.13 -15.26 1.80
N THR A 154 1.16 -14.27 0.92
CA THR A 154 -0.06 -13.63 0.39
C THR A 154 -0.96 -14.62 -0.34
N LEU A 155 -0.40 -15.45 -1.22
CA LEU A 155 -1.18 -16.46 -1.95
C LEU A 155 -1.78 -17.49 -1.00
N LEU A 156 -1.04 -17.90 0.04
CA LEU A 156 -1.55 -18.78 1.09
C LEU A 156 -2.69 -18.12 1.87
N ALA A 157 -2.55 -16.85 2.25
CA ALA A 157 -3.58 -16.09 2.94
C ALA A 157 -4.86 -15.94 2.10
N ILE A 158 -4.74 -15.69 0.79
CA ILE A 158 -5.89 -15.68 -0.13
C ILE A 158 -6.56 -17.05 -0.17
N PHE A 159 -5.77 -18.12 -0.30
CA PHE A 159 -6.29 -19.48 -0.34
C PHE A 159 -7.04 -19.84 0.96
N GLU A 160 -6.46 -19.53 2.12
CA GLU A 160 -7.08 -19.72 3.43
C GLU A 160 -8.40 -18.96 3.54
N LEU A 161 -8.43 -17.69 3.12
CA LEU A 161 -9.63 -16.88 3.13
C LEU A 161 -10.74 -17.47 2.25
N LEU A 162 -10.40 -17.95 1.05
CA LEU A 162 -11.36 -18.61 0.15
C LEU A 162 -11.92 -19.91 0.74
N VAL A 163 -11.06 -20.71 1.40
CA VAL A 163 -11.49 -21.91 2.11
C VAL A 163 -12.43 -21.54 3.27
N PHE A 164 -12.06 -20.53 4.07
CA PHE A 164 -12.90 -20.03 5.16
C PHE A 164 -14.27 -19.57 4.65
N MET A 165 -14.31 -18.79 3.56
CA MET A 165 -15.56 -18.38 2.93
C MET A 165 -16.39 -19.58 2.47
N GLY A 166 -15.77 -20.58 1.85
CA GLY A 166 -16.46 -21.81 1.40
C GLY A 166 -17.04 -22.64 2.56
N VAL A 167 -16.35 -22.72 3.69
CA VAL A 167 -16.79 -23.46 4.88
C VAL A 167 -17.87 -22.72 5.66
N VAL A 168 -17.78 -21.39 5.74
CA VAL A 168 -18.73 -20.56 6.50
C VAL A 168 -19.99 -20.21 5.70
N ALA A 169 -19.91 -20.15 4.36
CA ALA A 169 -21.05 -19.81 3.49
C ALA A 169 -22.33 -20.61 3.77
N PRO A 170 -22.32 -21.94 4.02
CA PRO A 170 -23.51 -22.70 4.37
C PRO A 170 -24.13 -22.35 5.72
N GLY A 171 -23.34 -21.81 6.66
CA GLY A 171 -23.77 -21.39 7.99
C GLY A 171 -24.14 -19.91 8.08
N PHE A 172 -23.97 -19.14 7.00
CA PHE A 172 -24.30 -17.72 6.99
C PHE A 172 -25.81 -17.52 6.99
N SER A 173 -26.32 -16.85 8.01
CA SER A 173 -27.69 -16.30 8.03
C SER A 173 -27.63 -14.80 8.27
N TRP A 174 -28.40 -14.06 7.46
CA TRP A 174 -28.56 -12.62 7.64
C TRP A 174 -29.10 -12.28 9.04
N SER A 175 -29.96 -13.12 9.61
CA SER A 175 -30.49 -12.93 10.96
C SER A 175 -29.38 -12.93 12.03
N HIS A 176 -28.40 -13.84 11.92
CA HIS A 176 -27.26 -13.89 12.83
C HIS A 176 -26.32 -12.72 12.63
N PHE A 177 -26.19 -12.23 11.39
CA PHE A 177 -25.38 -11.06 11.09
C PHE A 177 -25.95 -9.77 11.65
N THR A 178 -27.28 -9.59 11.66
CA THR A 178 -27.93 -8.36 12.14
C THR A 178 -28.20 -8.34 13.64
N THR A 179 -28.21 -9.49 14.30
CA THR A 179 -28.45 -9.60 15.75
C THR A 179 -27.37 -8.83 16.52
N ASN A 180 -27.75 -7.92 17.41
CA ASN A 180 -26.85 -7.05 18.17
C ASN A 180 -25.87 -6.24 17.29
N GLY A 181 -26.22 -5.99 16.03
CA GLY A 181 -25.33 -5.42 15.03
C GLY A 181 -24.94 -3.96 15.27
N TRP A 182 -25.61 -3.25 16.17
CA TRP A 182 -25.36 -1.85 16.51
C TRP A 182 -24.74 -1.72 17.91
N ALA A 183 -23.46 -2.10 18.03
CA ALA A 183 -22.71 -2.08 19.29
C ALA A 183 -23.45 -2.79 20.45
N GLY A 184 -24.09 -3.95 20.17
CA GLY A 184 -24.85 -4.69 21.17
C GLY A 184 -26.37 -4.49 21.12
N ALA A 185 -26.89 -3.66 20.20
CA ALA A 185 -28.33 -3.46 20.00
C ALA A 185 -28.81 -3.95 18.62
N ASP A 186 -30.07 -4.37 18.53
CA ASP A 186 -30.70 -4.83 17.28
C ASP A 186 -31.13 -3.68 16.36
N SER A 187 -31.25 -2.46 16.89
CA SER A 187 -31.64 -1.27 16.13
C SER A 187 -30.62 -0.15 16.30
N PHE A 188 -30.51 0.69 15.26
CA PHE A 188 -29.64 1.85 15.30
C PHE A 188 -30.11 2.85 16.36
N SER A 189 -29.21 3.22 17.25
CA SER A 189 -29.44 4.27 18.24
C SER A 189 -28.19 5.14 18.36
N GLY A 190 -28.34 6.34 18.93
CA GLY A 190 -27.20 7.22 19.21
C GLY A 190 -26.13 6.58 20.11
N LEU A 191 -26.46 5.51 20.84
CA LEU A 191 -25.52 4.75 21.67
C LEU A 191 -24.50 3.94 20.84
N ALA A 192 -24.79 3.67 19.57
CA ALA A 192 -23.85 2.99 18.67
C ALA A 192 -22.78 3.94 18.11
N LEU A 193 -23.01 5.26 18.12
CA LEU A 193 -22.10 6.24 17.53
C LEU A 193 -20.70 6.20 18.17
N PRO A 194 -20.53 6.19 19.51
CA PRO A 194 -19.21 6.09 20.12
C PRO A 194 -18.43 4.84 19.68
N GLY A 195 -19.10 3.68 19.61
CA GLY A 195 -18.51 2.43 19.14
C GLY A 195 -18.12 2.49 17.66
N MET A 196 -18.94 3.12 16.81
CA MET A 196 -18.63 3.35 15.40
C MET A 196 -17.40 4.26 15.23
N PHE A 197 -17.28 5.34 16.00
CA PHE A 197 -16.10 6.21 15.98
C PHE A 197 -14.84 5.47 16.48
N ALA A 198 -14.96 4.67 17.54
CA ALA A 198 -13.86 3.84 18.05
C ALA A 198 -13.43 2.76 17.04
N ALA A 199 -14.30 2.37 16.11
CA ALA A 199 -14.00 1.38 15.09
C ALA A 199 -13.28 1.94 13.85
N ILE A 200 -13.21 3.26 13.68
CA ILE A 200 -12.57 3.91 12.51
C ILE A 200 -11.11 3.47 12.32
N PRO A 201 -10.23 3.48 13.34
CA PRO A 201 -8.83 3.07 13.16
C PRO A 201 -8.69 1.63 12.68
N PHE A 202 -9.58 0.73 13.13
CA PHE A 202 -9.60 -0.66 12.70
C PHE A 202 -10.08 -0.81 11.26
N ALA A 203 -11.03 0.02 10.81
CA ALA A 203 -11.47 0.05 9.42
C ALA A 203 -10.42 0.64 8.48
N ILE A 204 -9.65 1.65 8.92
CA ILE A 204 -8.51 2.20 8.18
C ILE A 204 -7.49 1.11 7.89
N TRP A 205 -7.27 0.22 8.85
CA TRP A 205 -6.31 -0.89 8.73
C TRP A 205 -6.62 -1.85 7.56
N PHE A 206 -7.86 -1.92 7.07
CA PHE A 206 -8.20 -2.69 5.87
C PHE A 206 -7.64 -2.12 4.57
N PHE A 207 -7.47 -0.80 4.50
CA PHE A 207 -7.05 -0.10 3.29
C PHE A 207 -5.66 0.52 3.41
N LEU A 208 -5.09 0.47 4.62
CA LEU A 208 -3.71 0.84 4.89
C LEU A 208 -2.75 0.03 4.01
N ALA A 209 -1.65 0.65 3.61
CA ALA A 209 -0.60 0.09 2.75
C ALA A 209 -0.89 0.04 1.24
N ILE A 210 -2.06 0.50 0.76
CA ILE A 210 -2.29 0.70 -0.68
C ILE A 210 -1.28 1.72 -1.25
N GLU A 211 -0.97 2.77 -0.50
CA GLU A 211 0.09 3.73 -0.83
C GLU A 211 1.49 3.08 -0.89
N GLY A 212 1.74 2.06 -0.08
CA GLY A 212 2.97 1.27 -0.08
C GLY A 212 3.29 0.64 -1.42
N ALA A 213 2.26 0.19 -2.15
CA ALA A 213 2.41 -0.35 -3.50
C ALA A 213 3.03 0.65 -4.48
N SER A 214 2.69 1.93 -4.34
CA SER A 214 3.23 2.99 -5.20
C SER A 214 4.69 3.31 -4.88
N MET A 215 5.09 3.22 -3.62
CA MET A 215 6.49 3.39 -3.19
C MET A 215 7.32 2.17 -3.63
N ALA A 216 6.80 0.95 -3.48
CA ALA A 216 7.43 -0.26 -4.00
C ALA A 216 7.49 -0.30 -5.54
N ALA A 217 6.60 0.42 -6.23
CA ALA A 217 6.62 0.54 -7.69
C ALA A 217 7.90 1.24 -8.18
N GLU A 218 8.55 2.06 -7.35
CA GLU A 218 9.84 2.68 -7.68
C GLU A 218 10.97 1.64 -7.83
N GLU A 219 10.85 0.48 -7.19
CA GLU A 219 11.75 -0.66 -7.34
C GLU A 219 11.35 -1.61 -8.50
N ALA A 220 10.18 -1.40 -9.10
CA ALA A 220 9.68 -2.20 -10.21
C ALA A 220 10.40 -1.91 -11.53
N LYS A 221 10.45 -2.91 -12.41
CA LYS A 221 11.29 -2.89 -13.63
C LYS A 221 10.90 -1.83 -14.64
N ASP A 222 9.64 -1.40 -14.62
CA ASP A 222 9.08 -0.45 -15.60
C ASP A 222 7.99 0.46 -14.96
N PRO A 223 8.40 1.57 -14.30
CA PRO A 223 7.45 2.50 -13.66
C PRO A 223 6.47 3.12 -14.66
N GLN A 224 6.88 3.29 -15.92
CA GLN A 224 6.10 3.95 -16.96
C GLN A 224 4.96 3.10 -17.52
N ARG A 225 5.02 1.77 -17.35
CA ARG A 225 3.95 0.84 -17.78
C ARG A 225 3.02 0.39 -16.66
N THR A 226 3.43 0.58 -15.40
CA THR A 226 2.72 0.02 -14.24
C THR A 226 1.77 1.01 -13.58
N ILE A 227 1.96 2.32 -13.82
CA ILE A 227 0.98 3.36 -13.49
C ILE A 227 -0.03 3.42 -14.65
N PRO A 228 -1.36 3.42 -14.40
CA PRO A 228 -2.36 3.50 -15.46
C PRO A 228 -2.07 4.69 -16.38
N PRO A 229 -2.05 4.50 -17.71
CA PRO A 229 -1.84 5.61 -18.63
C PRO A 229 -2.96 6.62 -18.44
N ARG A 230 -2.57 7.89 -18.29
CA ARG A 230 -3.46 9.06 -18.24
C ARG A 230 -4.58 8.92 -19.29
N PRO A 231 -5.86 9.05 -18.93
CA PRO A 231 -6.94 9.10 -19.91
C PRO A 231 -6.68 10.29 -20.86
N GLY A 232 -6.34 10.03 -22.12
CA GLY A 232 -6.31 11.05 -23.17
C GLY A 232 -4.98 11.31 -23.90
N ARG A 233 -3.85 10.69 -23.57
CA ARG A 233 -2.63 10.79 -24.40
C ARG A 233 -2.43 9.59 -25.31
N ARG A 234 -3.13 9.58 -26.44
CA ARG A 234 -2.79 8.72 -27.59
C ARG A 234 -1.48 9.19 -28.22
N HIS A 235 -0.44 8.37 -28.13
CA HIS A 235 0.44 7.90 -29.22
C HIS A 235 0.78 8.79 -30.44
N SER A 236 0.83 10.13 -30.35
CA SER A 236 1.24 11.01 -31.46
C SER A 236 2.61 11.67 -31.31
N ASP A 237 3.15 11.77 -30.10
CA ASP A 237 4.28 12.68 -29.83
C ASP A 237 5.67 12.00 -29.82
N ALA A 238 5.73 10.67 -29.90
CA ALA A 238 6.99 9.93 -29.92
C ALA A 238 7.71 10.00 -31.29
N ASP A 239 6.97 10.09 -32.39
CA ASP A 239 7.56 10.13 -33.74
C ASP A 239 8.12 11.51 -34.12
N GLY A 240 7.61 12.59 -33.53
CA GLY A 240 8.04 13.96 -33.86
C GLY A 240 9.37 14.41 -33.23
N ALA A 241 9.81 13.76 -32.15
CA ALA A 241 11.02 14.15 -31.42
C ALA A 241 12.32 13.61 -32.06
N GLY A 242 12.24 12.45 -32.74
CA GLY A 242 13.36 11.87 -33.48
C GLY A 242 13.72 12.69 -34.72
N ASP A 243 12.71 13.08 -35.51
CA ASP A 243 12.89 13.80 -36.77
C ASP A 243 13.46 15.21 -36.57
N ARG A 244 13.04 15.92 -35.50
CA ARG A 244 13.61 17.25 -35.18
C ARG A 244 15.08 17.20 -34.75
N ARG A 245 15.50 16.14 -34.06
CA ARG A 245 16.91 15.96 -33.63
C ARG A 245 17.81 15.63 -34.82
N ASP A 246 17.32 14.85 -35.77
CA ASP A 246 18.05 14.52 -36.99
C ASP A 246 18.12 15.71 -37.97
N GLY A 247 17.05 16.51 -38.07
CA GLY A 247 17.07 17.77 -38.81
C GLY A 247 18.11 18.77 -38.29
N LEU A 248 18.21 18.92 -36.97
CA LEU A 248 19.20 19.79 -36.33
C LEU A 248 20.64 19.29 -36.49
N ARG A 249 20.87 17.97 -36.44
CA ARG A 249 22.19 17.36 -36.72
C ARG A 249 22.61 17.54 -38.17
N ARG A 250 21.69 17.41 -39.13
CA ARG A 250 21.96 17.64 -40.55
C ARG A 250 22.24 19.12 -40.84
N ARG A 251 21.53 20.06 -40.20
CA ARG A 251 21.80 21.50 -40.30
C ARG A 251 23.18 21.87 -39.74
N ARG A 252 23.56 21.34 -38.58
CA ARG A 252 24.90 21.56 -38.00
C ARG A 252 26.03 21.02 -38.87
N ARG A 253 25.86 19.85 -39.50
CA ARG A 253 26.85 19.28 -40.44
C ARG A 253 26.99 20.09 -41.72
N ARG A 254 25.90 20.69 -42.23
CA ARG A 254 25.95 21.58 -43.40
C ARG A 254 26.65 22.90 -43.07
N LEU A 255 26.39 23.48 -41.90
CA LEU A 255 27.05 24.71 -41.45
C LEU A 255 28.56 24.49 -41.21
N ALA A 256 28.95 23.36 -40.63
CA ALA A 256 30.37 23.03 -40.42
C ALA A 256 31.17 22.88 -41.73
N ARG A 257 30.52 22.44 -42.84
CA ARG A 257 31.16 22.34 -44.16
C ARG A 257 31.24 23.68 -44.90
N ALA A 258 30.40 24.65 -44.55
CA ALA A 258 30.40 25.99 -45.17
C ALA A 258 31.46 26.93 -44.58
N VAL A 259 32.16 26.54 -43.50
CA VAL A 259 33.22 27.31 -42.84
C VAL A 259 34.63 26.85 -43.28
N GLN A 260 34.71 25.85 -44.16
CA GLN A 260 35.97 25.28 -44.66
C GLN A 260 36.30 25.66 -46.12
N TYR A 261 35.57 26.61 -46.71
CA TYR A 261 35.86 27.30 -47.97
C TYR A 261 35.79 28.80 -47.73
#